data_AF-A0A9P7EC02-F1
#
_entry.id   AF-A0A9P7EC02-F1
#
_cell.length_a   1.000
_cell.length_b   1.000
_cell.length_c   1.000
_cell.angle_alpha   90.00
_cell.angle_beta   90.00
_cell.angle_gamma   90.00
#
_symmetry.space_group_name_H-M   'P 1'
#
loop_
_entity.id
_entity.type
_entity.pdbx_description
1 polymer ?
#
loop_
_entity_poly.entity_id
_entity_poly.type
_entity_poly.pdbx_seq_one_letter_code
_entity_poly.pdbx_strand_id
1 'polypeptide(L)'
;MELNVTTVSWPSLYNPAIELSVRRGLLQPVQPGGSYLINPDDIFRFTLYWTLIFHIPFYAICGIYAFLNFAFPPSRRSIATFPLETSSRIPFSPNSNQTEQWIKRPRPNVRRSRLTFALLVILAFLFISLTGAVMGAAVVGFVLAGVYKAGGFYMST
;
A
#
# COMPACT_ATOMS: atom_id res chain seq x y z
N MET A 1 -8.15 -41.36 21.19
CA MET A 1 -8.60 -39.95 21.17
C MET A 1 -8.36 -39.49 19.74
N GLU A 2 -9.40 -39.49 18.91
CA GLU A 2 -9.27 -39.16 17.49
C GLU A 2 -8.94 -37.67 17.36
N LEU A 3 -7.78 -37.37 16.80
CA LEU A 3 -7.45 -36.02 16.35
C LEU A 3 -8.41 -35.70 15.22
N ASN A 4 -9.50 -34.98 15.52
CA ASN A 4 -10.36 -34.43 14.49
C ASN A 4 -9.62 -33.25 13.84
N VAL A 5 -8.70 -33.58 12.94
CA VAL A 5 -7.95 -32.62 12.13
C VAL A 5 -8.91 -32.05 11.10
N THR A 6 -9.68 -31.04 11.50
CA THR A 6 -10.53 -30.33 10.56
C THR A 6 -9.65 -29.50 9.64
N THR A 7 -9.81 -29.67 8.33
CA THR A 7 -9.26 -28.77 7.32
C THR A 7 -9.71 -27.36 7.66
N VAL A 8 -8.76 -26.52 8.08
CA VAL A 8 -9.04 -25.19 8.59
C VAL A 8 -9.67 -24.35 7.48
N SER A 9 -10.92 -23.93 7.65
CA SER A 9 -11.61 -23.07 6.67
C SER A 9 -11.16 -21.63 6.82
N TRP A 10 -10.79 -21.02 5.70
CA TRP A 10 -10.37 -19.62 5.68
C TRP A 10 -11.59 -18.68 5.82
N PRO A 11 -11.47 -17.55 6.54
CA PRO A 11 -10.33 -17.13 7.35
C PRO A 11 -10.38 -17.76 8.75
N SER A 12 -9.34 -18.50 9.12
CA SER A 12 -9.19 -18.95 10.50
C SER A 12 -8.62 -17.83 11.34
N LEU A 13 -9.48 -17.20 12.13
CA LEU A 13 -9.03 -16.29 13.17
C LEU A 13 -8.56 -17.08 14.37
N TYR A 14 -7.45 -16.62 14.95
CA TYR A 14 -6.99 -17.00 16.27
C TYR A 14 -8.13 -16.93 17.27
N ASN A 15 -8.37 -18.04 17.98
CA ASN A 15 -9.36 -18.10 19.05
C ASN A 15 -8.68 -18.00 20.42
N PRO A 16 -8.65 -16.81 21.06
CA PRO A 16 -7.99 -16.63 22.36
C PRO A 16 -8.67 -17.40 23.49
N ALA A 17 -9.91 -17.85 23.32
CA ALA A 17 -10.62 -18.65 24.33
C ALA A 17 -9.94 -20.01 24.59
N ILE A 18 -9.21 -20.51 23.59
CA ILE A 18 -8.48 -21.78 23.67
C ILE A 18 -7.29 -21.64 24.63
N GLU A 19 -6.51 -20.56 24.54
CA GLU A 19 -5.41 -20.30 25.49
C GLU A 19 -5.90 -20.03 26.93
N LEU A 20 -7.06 -19.39 27.09
CA LEU A 20 -7.66 -19.19 28.41
C LEU A 20 -8.07 -20.51 29.08
N SER A 21 -8.37 -21.55 28.28
CA SER A 21 -8.71 -22.87 28.79
C SER A 21 -7.49 -23.68 29.26
N VAL A 22 -6.31 -23.47 28.66
CA VAL A 22 -5.03 -24.10 29.04
C VAL A 22 -4.62 -23.78 30.46
N ARG A 23 -4.89 -22.55 30.92
CA ARG A 23 -4.55 -22.10 32.29
C ARG A 23 -5.26 -22.93 33.37
N ARG A 24 -6.27 -23.74 33.02
CA ARG A 24 -7.00 -24.65 33.92
C ARG A 24 -6.51 -26.10 33.93
N GLY A 25 -5.47 -26.47 33.18
CA GLY A 25 -4.66 -27.66 33.55
C GLY A 25 -4.54 -28.83 32.57
N LEU A 26 -4.31 -28.62 31.26
CA LEU A 26 -3.77 -29.69 30.39
C LEU A 26 -2.54 -29.21 29.60
N LEU A 27 -1.40 -29.85 29.85
CA LEU A 27 -0.05 -29.58 29.31
C LEU A 27 0.18 -30.15 27.89
N GLN A 28 -0.85 -30.32 27.08
CA GLN A 28 -0.67 -30.93 25.75
C GLN A 28 -0.49 -29.86 24.65
N PRO A 29 0.51 -30.01 23.74
CA PRO A 29 0.74 -29.09 22.63
C PRO A 29 -0.46 -28.95 21.66
N VAL A 30 -1.29 -29.98 21.62
CA VAL A 30 -2.50 -30.04 20.81
C VAL A 30 -3.71 -29.97 21.73
N GLN A 31 -4.57 -28.98 21.50
CA GLN A 31 -5.76 -28.73 22.29
C GLN A 31 -7.00 -29.23 21.57
N PRO A 32 -7.93 -29.89 22.28
CA PRO A 32 -9.21 -30.27 21.70
C PRO A 32 -9.99 -29.02 21.26
N GLY A 33 -10.32 -28.94 19.98
CA GLY A 33 -11.00 -27.78 19.37
C GLY A 33 -10.08 -26.71 18.77
N GLY A 34 -8.75 -26.89 18.84
CA GLY A 34 -7.80 -26.04 18.14
C GLY A 34 -7.77 -26.29 16.63
N SER A 35 -7.65 -25.22 15.85
CA SER A 35 -7.37 -25.29 14.41
C SER A 35 -5.87 -25.17 14.18
N TYR A 36 -5.29 -26.16 13.52
CA TYR A 36 -3.84 -26.25 13.29
C TYR A 36 -3.55 -26.31 11.81
N LEU A 37 -2.57 -25.51 11.38
CA LEU A 37 -2.01 -25.57 10.03
C LEU A 37 -0.92 -26.64 10.01
N ILE A 38 -1.23 -27.75 9.35
CA ILE A 38 -0.29 -28.87 9.17
C ILE A 38 0.30 -28.83 7.76
N ASN A 39 -0.51 -28.44 6.77
CA ASN A 39 -0.07 -28.43 5.39
C ASN A 39 0.71 -27.14 5.08
N PRO A 40 1.85 -27.24 4.37
CA PRO A 40 2.66 -26.08 4.01
C PRO A 40 1.91 -25.10 3.10
N ASP A 41 1.01 -25.59 2.25
CA ASP A 41 0.16 -24.76 1.40
C ASP A 41 -0.78 -23.85 2.22
N ASP A 42 -1.32 -24.38 3.32
CA ASP A 42 -2.22 -23.62 4.19
C ASP A 42 -1.45 -22.57 4.99
N ILE A 43 -0.22 -22.88 5.43
CA ILE A 43 0.70 -21.93 6.08
C ILE A 43 1.05 -20.79 5.14
N PHE A 44 1.37 -21.10 3.88
CA PHE A 44 1.69 -20.07 2.89
C PHE A 44 0.47 -19.19 2.60
N ARG A 45 -0.70 -19.78 2.36
CA ARG A 45 -1.95 -19.03 2.11
C ARG A 45 -2.31 -18.14 3.29
N PHE A 46 -2.25 -18.66 4.51
CA PHE A 46 -2.47 -17.89 5.73
C PHE A 46 -1.54 -16.67 5.79
N THR A 47 -0.23 -16.92 5.64
CA THR A 47 0.79 -15.86 5.66
C THR A 47 0.56 -14.83 4.55
N LEU A 48 0.24 -15.28 3.34
CA LEU A 48 -0.02 -14.42 2.18
C LEU A 48 -1.24 -13.54 2.39
N TYR A 49 -2.37 -14.10 2.79
CA TYR A 49 -3.60 -13.33 2.97
C TYR A 49 -3.46 -12.29 4.09
N TRP A 50 -2.89 -12.67 5.23
CA TRP A 50 -2.65 -11.72 6.32
C TRP A 50 -1.67 -10.63 5.91
N THR A 51 -0.59 -10.98 5.19
CA THR A 51 0.32 -9.99 4.64
C THR A 51 -0.42 -9.06 3.69
N LEU A 52 -1.25 -9.56 2.76
CA LEU A 52 -2.03 -8.71 1.86
C LEU A 52 -2.98 -7.77 2.62
N ILE A 53 -3.72 -8.30 3.60
CA ILE A 53 -4.66 -7.53 4.44
C ILE A 53 -3.94 -6.40 5.18
N PHE A 54 -2.73 -6.65 5.72
CA PHE A 54 -1.99 -5.63 6.46
C PHE A 54 -1.05 -4.79 5.60
N HIS A 55 -0.70 -5.18 4.38
CA HIS A 55 0.25 -4.44 3.56
C HIS A 55 -0.45 -3.54 2.54
N ILE A 56 -1.46 -4.06 1.83
CA ILE A 56 -2.14 -3.32 0.76
C ILE A 56 -2.78 -2.02 1.27
N PRO A 57 -3.51 -1.99 2.41
CA PRO A 57 -4.18 -0.76 2.85
C PRO A 57 -3.22 0.40 3.14
N PHE A 58 -2.04 0.14 3.73
CA PHE A 58 -1.06 1.20 4.01
C PHE A 58 -0.52 1.82 2.71
N TYR A 59 -0.20 0.99 1.73
CA TYR A 59 0.23 1.46 0.42
C TYR A 59 -0.91 2.12 -0.36
N ALA A 60 -2.15 1.64 -0.21
CA ALA A 60 -3.32 2.24 -0.81
C ALA A 60 -3.56 3.66 -0.26
N ILE A 61 -3.45 3.87 1.06
CA ILE A 61 -3.55 5.21 1.67
C ILE A 61 -2.46 6.14 1.11
N CYS A 62 -1.22 5.66 1.02
CA CYS A 62 -0.12 6.43 0.46
C CYS A 62 -0.35 6.77 -1.03
N GLY A 63 -0.79 5.79 -1.83
CA GLY A 63 -1.10 5.96 -3.24
C GLY A 63 -2.27 6.90 -3.48
N ILE A 64 -3.32 6.84 -2.66
CA ILE A 64 -4.46 7.77 -2.69
C ILE A 64 -3.98 9.18 -2.33
N TYR A 65 -3.16 9.32 -1.28
CA TYR A 65 -2.60 10.62 -0.91
C TYR A 65 -1.78 11.23 -2.05
N ALA A 66 -0.90 10.46 -2.68
CA ALA A 66 -0.11 10.90 -3.84
C ALA A 66 -1.02 11.26 -5.03
N PHE A 67 -2.03 10.42 -5.31
CA PHE A 67 -3.02 10.68 -6.36
C PHE A 67 -3.71 12.03 -6.15
N LEU A 68 -4.19 12.32 -4.93
CA LEU A 68 -4.89 13.56 -4.61
C LEU A 68 -3.96 14.78 -4.78
N ASN A 69 -2.71 14.69 -4.34
CA ASN A 69 -1.70 15.74 -4.53
C ASN A 69 -1.42 16.02 -6.02
N PHE A 70 -1.35 14.98 -6.86
CA PHE A 70 -1.10 15.14 -8.29
C PHE A 70 -2.34 15.54 -9.09
N ALA A 71 -3.54 15.10 -8.71
CA ALA A 71 -4.80 15.44 -9.36
C ALA A 71 -5.24 16.88 -9.03
N PHE A 72 -5.05 17.29 -7.77
CA PHE A 72 -5.49 18.57 -7.24
C PHE A 72 -4.29 19.31 -6.62
N PRO A 73 -3.45 19.96 -7.44
CA PRO A 73 -2.32 20.67 -6.87
C PRO A 73 -2.87 21.88 -6.10
N PRO A 74 -2.28 22.28 -4.97
CA PRO A 74 -2.61 23.56 -4.38
C PRO A 74 -2.38 24.63 -5.45
N SER A 75 -3.42 25.44 -5.72
CA SER A 75 -3.36 26.51 -6.70
C SER A 75 -2.17 27.38 -6.34
N ARG A 76 -1.15 27.43 -7.21
CA ARG A 76 -0.10 28.44 -7.08
C ARG A 76 -0.83 29.75 -7.25
N ARG A 77 -1.14 30.44 -6.14
CA ARG A 77 -1.42 31.86 -6.17
C ARG A 77 -0.23 32.45 -6.90
N SER A 78 -0.41 32.73 -8.18
CA SER A 78 0.47 33.60 -8.92
C SER A 78 0.43 34.86 -8.08
N ILE A 79 1.48 35.08 -7.28
CA ILE A 79 1.78 36.42 -6.78
C ILE A 79 1.98 37.16 -8.09
N ALA A 80 0.91 37.80 -8.55
CA ALA A 80 0.99 38.79 -9.59
C ALA A 80 2.02 39.76 -9.05
N THR A 81 3.23 39.66 -9.60
CA THR A 81 4.27 40.65 -9.45
C THR A 81 3.58 41.93 -9.82
N PHE A 82 3.20 42.74 -8.82
CA PHE A 82 2.72 44.08 -9.06
C PHE A 82 3.75 44.72 -9.98
N PRO A 83 3.39 45.15 -11.20
CA PRO A 83 4.31 45.98 -11.95
C PRO A 83 4.43 47.24 -11.11
N LEU A 84 5.58 47.43 -10.47
CA LEU A 84 5.95 48.73 -9.96
C LEU A 84 6.07 49.61 -11.21
N GLU A 85 4.99 50.29 -11.59
CA GLU A 85 5.02 51.36 -12.59
C GLU A 85 5.98 52.42 -12.08
N THR A 86 7.25 52.26 -12.42
CA THR A 86 8.21 53.36 -12.35
C THR A 86 7.91 54.22 -13.57
N SER A 87 7.05 55.22 -13.36
CA SER A 87 6.80 56.29 -14.31
C SER A 87 8.10 57.03 -14.58
N SER A 88 8.80 56.66 -15.66
CA SER A 88 9.77 57.53 -16.31
C SER A 88 9.22 57.90 -17.69
N ARG A 89 8.77 59.16 -17.78
CA ARG A 89 8.44 59.84 -19.04
C ARG A 89 9.68 59.86 -19.93
N ILE A 90 9.68 59.14 -21.06
CA ILE A 90 10.54 59.45 -22.22
C ILE A 90 9.72 59.21 -23.51
N PRO A 91 9.81 60.08 -24.53
CA PRO A 91 8.85 60.15 -25.64
C PRO A 91 9.10 59.09 -26.72
N PHE A 92 8.02 58.78 -27.43
CA PHE A 92 7.88 57.98 -28.65
C PHE A 92 9.13 57.89 -29.54
N SER A 93 9.62 56.66 -29.70
CA SER A 93 10.44 56.22 -30.85
C SER A 93 9.68 55.11 -31.59
N PRO A 94 9.28 55.29 -32.86
CA PRO A 94 8.58 54.28 -33.61
C PRO A 94 9.59 53.49 -34.45
N ASN A 95 10.38 52.60 -33.85
CA ASN A 95 11.03 51.58 -34.65
C ASN A 95 11.54 50.37 -33.88
N SER A 96 11.43 49.23 -34.55
CA SER A 96 12.12 47.95 -34.34
C SER A 96 11.74 47.07 -33.14
N ASN A 97 10.98 46.01 -33.46
CA ASN A 97 11.39 44.61 -33.30
C ASN A 97 12.10 44.23 -31.99
N GLN A 98 11.34 43.92 -30.94
CA GLN A 98 11.65 43.00 -29.82
C GLN A 98 10.75 43.43 -28.66
N THR A 99 9.82 42.62 -28.17
CA THR A 99 9.94 41.21 -27.85
C THR A 99 8.56 40.62 -28.08
N GLU A 100 8.50 39.58 -28.90
CA GLU A 100 7.48 38.57 -28.73
C GLU A 100 7.58 38.12 -27.27
N GLN A 101 6.79 38.74 -26.39
CA GLN A 101 6.35 38.07 -25.19
C GLN A 101 5.65 36.84 -25.70
N TRP A 102 6.40 35.75 -25.74
CA TRP A 102 5.96 34.43 -26.13
C TRP A 102 4.94 34.05 -25.05
N ILE A 103 3.71 34.56 -25.22
CA ILE A 103 2.54 34.23 -24.42
C ILE A 103 2.41 32.75 -24.65
N LYS A 104 2.99 31.96 -23.73
CA LYS A 104 2.88 30.51 -23.71
C LYS A 104 1.39 30.24 -23.66
N ARG A 105 0.78 29.96 -24.81
CA ARG A 105 -0.63 29.59 -24.89
C ARG A 105 -0.86 28.53 -23.82
N PRO A 106 -1.79 28.75 -22.88
CA PRO A 106 -2.07 27.76 -21.84
C PRO A 106 -2.37 26.45 -22.55
N ARG A 107 -1.49 25.44 -22.36
CA ARG A 107 -1.60 24.17 -23.07
C ARG A 107 -2.95 23.56 -22.67
N PRO A 108 -3.90 23.36 -23.61
CA PRO A 108 -5.27 22.95 -23.28
C PRO A 108 -5.35 21.56 -22.62
N ASN A 109 -4.29 20.75 -22.71
CA ASN A 109 -4.24 19.37 -22.20
C ASN A 109 -3.56 19.20 -20.83
N VAL A 110 -3.23 20.28 -20.10
CA VAL A 110 -2.54 20.14 -18.80
C VAL A 110 -3.36 19.33 -17.79
N ARG A 111 -4.69 19.44 -17.79
CA ARG A 111 -5.54 18.73 -16.81
C ARG A 111 -5.65 17.23 -17.11
N ARG A 112 -5.76 16.84 -18.38
CA ARG A 112 -5.88 15.44 -18.81
C ARG A 112 -4.59 14.66 -18.56
N SER A 113 -3.43 15.26 -18.85
CA SER A 113 -2.12 14.65 -18.59
C SER A 113 -1.88 14.36 -17.11
N ARG A 114 -2.46 15.16 -16.21
CA ARG A 114 -2.24 15.06 -14.76
C ARG A 114 -3.05 13.95 -14.12
N LEU A 115 -4.28 13.73 -14.59
CA LEU A 115 -5.09 12.61 -14.13
C LEU A 115 -4.45 11.28 -14.55
N THR A 116 -3.97 11.17 -15.79
CA THR A 116 -3.25 9.96 -16.24
C THR A 116 -2.01 9.71 -15.40
N PHE A 117 -1.21 10.75 -15.12
CA PHE A 117 -0.04 10.62 -14.25
C PHE A 117 -0.42 10.18 -12.83
N ALA A 118 -1.45 10.80 -12.23
CA ALA A 118 -1.92 10.42 -10.90
C ALA A 118 -2.41 8.95 -10.86
N LEU A 119 -3.10 8.50 -11.91
CA LEU A 119 -3.56 7.11 -12.05
C LEU A 119 -2.37 6.14 -12.15
N LEU A 120 -1.35 6.48 -12.94
CA LEU A 120 -0.12 5.68 -13.01
C LEU A 120 0.58 5.59 -11.65
N VAL A 121 0.58 6.66 -10.87
CA VAL A 121 1.16 6.66 -9.51
C VAL A 121 0.41 5.70 -8.60
N ILE A 122 -0.91 5.80 -8.48
CA ILE A 122 -1.67 4.88 -7.60
C ILE A 122 -1.54 3.42 -8.06
N LEU A 123 -1.53 3.16 -9.38
CA LEU A 123 -1.31 1.83 -9.93
C LEU A 123 0.08 1.29 -9.56
N ALA A 124 1.12 2.12 -9.65
CA ALA A 124 2.47 1.75 -9.26
C ALA A 124 2.57 1.41 -7.77
N PHE A 125 1.93 2.19 -6.90
CA PHE A 125 1.86 1.89 -5.46
C PHE A 125 1.18 0.56 -5.16
N LEU A 126 0.07 0.25 -5.87
CA LEU A 126 -0.62 -1.03 -5.74
C LEU A 126 0.22 -2.20 -6.28
N PHE A 127 0.96 -2.01 -7.36
CA PHE A 127 1.81 -3.04 -7.92
C PHE A 127 3.02 -3.35 -7.03
N ILE A 128 3.67 -2.31 -6.51
CA ILE A 128 4.78 -2.44 -5.55
C ILE A 128 4.28 -3.12 -4.28
N SER A 129 3.11 -2.75 -3.76
CA SER A 129 2.56 -3.36 -2.55
C SER A 129 2.20 -4.83 -2.74
N LEU A 130 1.62 -5.20 -3.89
CA LEU A 130 1.33 -6.59 -4.22
C LEU A 130 2.62 -7.41 -4.29
N THR A 131 3.62 -6.91 -5.02
CA THR A 131 4.92 -7.59 -5.17
C THR A 131 5.63 -7.75 -3.82
N GLY A 132 5.66 -6.69 -3.02
CA GLY A 132 6.23 -6.70 -1.68
C GLY A 132 5.49 -7.65 -0.73
N ALA A 133 4.16 -7.69 -0.78
CA ALA A 133 3.36 -8.60 0.02
C ALA A 133 3.61 -10.07 -0.36
N VAL A 134 3.68 -10.38 -1.65
CA VAL A 134 3.97 -11.74 -2.14
C VAL A 134 5.38 -12.17 -1.72
N MET A 135 6.38 -11.32 -1.93
CA MET A 135 7.76 -11.61 -1.51
C MET A 135 7.87 -11.77 0.01
N GLY A 136 7.30 -10.85 0.77
CA GLY A 136 7.31 -10.90 2.24
C GLY A 136 6.63 -12.15 2.77
N ALA A 137 5.46 -12.49 2.24
CA ALA A 137 4.75 -13.70 2.60
C ALA A 137 5.51 -14.98 2.22
N ALA A 138 6.21 -14.99 1.07
CA ALA A 138 7.05 -16.12 0.69
C ALA A 138 8.20 -16.31 1.69
N VAL A 139 8.95 -15.25 1.99
CA VAL A 139 10.08 -15.31 2.94
C VAL A 139 9.59 -15.78 4.31
N VAL A 140 8.56 -15.13 4.85
CA VAL A 140 8.02 -15.47 6.19
C VAL A 140 7.42 -16.88 6.19
N GLY A 141 6.66 -17.24 5.16
CA GLY A 141 6.04 -18.55 5.04
C GLY A 141 7.05 -19.70 4.96
N PHE A 142 8.12 -19.54 4.17
CA PHE A 142 9.19 -20.55 4.09
C PHE A 142 9.98 -20.66 5.40
N VAL A 143 10.27 -19.54 6.07
CA VAL A 143 10.94 -19.55 7.38
C VAL A 143 10.08 -20.27 8.42
N LEU A 144 8.78 -19.94 8.50
CA LEU A 144 7.83 -20.60 9.41
C LEU A 144 7.74 -22.10 9.11
N ALA A 145 7.52 -22.47 7.85
CA ALA A 145 7.45 -23.88 7.46
C ALA A 145 8.73 -24.65 7.84
N GLY A 146 9.91 -24.05 7.66
CA GLY A 146 11.19 -24.63 8.05
C GLY A 146 11.31 -24.84 9.56
N VAL A 147 11.01 -23.81 10.35
CA VAL A 147 11.11 -23.85 11.82
C VAL A 147 10.14 -24.86 12.43
N TYR A 148 8.88 -24.84 12.01
CA TYR A 148 7.86 -25.77 12.53
C TYR A 148 8.16 -27.22 12.15
N LYS A 149 8.62 -27.46 10.91
CA LYS A 149 9.03 -28.79 10.47
C LYS A 149 10.25 -29.31 11.22
N ALA A 150 11.25 -28.45 11.49
CA ALA A 150 12.45 -28.83 12.24
C ALA A 150 12.16 -29.07 13.73
N GLY A 151 11.24 -28.29 14.32
CA GLY A 151 10.86 -28.41 15.73
C GLY A 151 9.85 -29.52 16.03
N GLY A 152 9.25 -30.15 15.01
CA GLY A 152 8.17 -31.12 15.20
C GLY A 152 6.91 -30.50 15.81
N PHE A 153 6.74 -29.18 15.68
CA PHE A 153 5.62 -28.42 16.23
C PHE A 153 4.54 -28.19 15.17
N TYR A 154 3.31 -28.02 15.63
CA TYR A 154 2.18 -27.62 14.78
C TYR A 154 1.90 -26.14 14.94
N MET A 155 1.61 -25.46 13.84
CA MET A 155 1.29 -24.03 13.86
C MET A 155 -0.20 -23.86 14.17
N SER A 156 -0.53 -23.24 15.30
CA SER A 156 -1.91 -22.85 15.62
C SER A 156 -2.27 -21.54 14.91
N THR A 157 -3.50 -21.46 14.38
CA THR A 157 -4.05 -20.21 13.83
C THR A 157 -4.88 -19.47 14.82
#